data_AF-A0AAV8G4X3-F1
#
_entry.id   AF-A0AAV8G4X3-F1
#
_cell.length_a   1.000
_cell.length_b   1.000
_cell.length_c   1.000
_cell.angle_alpha   90.00
_cell.angle_beta   90.00
_cell.angle_gamma   90.00
#
_symmetry.space_group_name_H-M   'P 1'
#
loop_
_entity.id
_entity.type
_entity.pdbx_description
1 polymer ?
#
loop_
_entity_poly.entity_id
_entity_poly.type
_entity_poly.pdbx_seq_one_letter_code
_entity_poly.pdbx_strand_id
1 'polypeptide(L)'
;MYATKHFSEFKATREAALQPPPEGPNSGYVVVKEDDPHEETSTRCWRLCCQRRTKDLPFPQNKIFTVYFNIPVGQAVATQTETVLFVPVMNLPLSANRYYVVVAEGKYKGQVHTCSRKEDMTTCCFCRRITDVKPKPFDHRDIYQQIEIIPHKGQFIAKSVASDGFVPWIFRQKYWDLYEEKSKSCHLGDAFGINNAVRSNFLNLDIAINAIAGKWYCASLQRNLVN
;
A
#
# COMPACT_ATOMS: atom_id res chain seq x y z
N MET A 1 -2.11 4.45 16.77
CA MET A 1 -2.77 3.14 16.96
C MET A 1 -3.57 2.75 15.71
N TYR A 2 -3.51 1.50 15.22
CA TYR A 2 -4.35 1.05 14.09
C TYR A 2 -5.65 0.40 14.56
N ALA A 3 -6.78 0.81 13.96
CA ALA A 3 -8.05 0.09 14.05
C ALA A 3 -8.23 -0.80 12.80
N THR A 4 -8.61 -2.05 13.00
CA THR A 4 -8.87 -2.98 11.91
C THR A 4 -10.33 -2.88 11.45
N LYS A 5 -10.55 -2.88 10.14
CA LYS A 5 -11.87 -2.94 9.50
C LYS A 5 -11.86 -3.97 8.37
N HIS A 6 -12.98 -4.65 8.17
CA HIS A 6 -13.09 -5.58 7.05
C HIS A 6 -13.26 -4.84 5.74
N PHE A 7 -12.66 -5.37 4.67
CA PHE A 7 -12.77 -4.78 3.34
C PHE A 7 -14.22 -4.68 2.84
N SER A 8 -15.09 -5.61 3.24
CA SER A 8 -16.51 -5.63 2.92
C SER A 8 -17.27 -4.39 3.44
N GLU A 9 -16.90 -3.87 4.61
CA GLU A 9 -17.54 -2.68 5.21
C GLU A 9 -17.38 -1.44 4.31
N PHE A 10 -16.21 -1.30 3.67
CA PHE A 10 -15.94 -0.19 2.75
C PHE A 10 -16.64 -0.34 1.41
N LYS A 11 -16.94 -1.57 0.98
CA LYS A 11 -17.74 -1.82 -0.23
C LYS A 11 -19.22 -1.51 -0.01
N ALA A 12 -19.72 -1.79 1.19
CA ALA A 12 -21.13 -1.57 1.52
C ALA A 12 -21.44 -0.08 1.73
N THR A 13 -20.51 0.67 2.33
CA THR A 13 -20.78 2.04 2.80
C THR A 13 -19.59 2.94 2.47
N ARG A 14 -19.78 3.91 1.54
CA ARG A 14 -18.71 4.83 1.13
C ARG A 14 -18.25 5.73 2.28
N GLU A 15 -19.15 6.00 3.21
CA GLU A 15 -18.94 6.79 4.43
C GLU A 15 -17.92 6.11 5.37
N ALA A 16 -17.78 4.78 5.33
CA ALA A 16 -16.81 4.06 6.15
C ALA A 16 -15.36 4.47 5.85
N ALA A 17 -15.06 4.84 4.60
CA ALA A 17 -13.74 5.32 4.18
C ALA A 17 -13.50 6.80 4.53
N LEU A 18 -14.56 7.57 4.79
CA LEU A 18 -14.50 8.99 5.17
C LEU A 18 -14.23 9.19 6.67
N GLN A 19 -14.44 8.16 7.49
CA GLN A 19 -14.27 8.28 8.93
C GLN A 19 -12.83 8.68 9.30
N PRO A 20 -12.65 9.64 10.23
CA PRO A 20 -11.34 9.99 10.72
C PRO A 20 -10.73 8.80 11.47
N PRO A 21 -9.39 8.64 11.45
CA PRO A 21 -8.74 7.57 12.20
C PRO A 21 -8.98 7.71 13.71
N PRO A 22 -8.80 6.62 14.49
CA PRO A 22 -8.95 6.66 15.95
C PRO A 22 -8.15 7.79 16.60
N GLU A 23 -8.60 8.29 17.75
CA GLU A 23 -7.88 9.36 18.45
C GLU A 23 -6.46 8.92 18.88
N GLY A 24 -5.53 9.87 18.83
CA GLY A 24 -4.14 9.69 19.25
C GLY A 24 -3.12 9.83 18.10
N PRO A 25 -1.86 10.18 18.41
CA PRO A 25 -0.84 10.37 17.40
C PRO A 25 -0.52 9.07 16.66
N ASN A 26 -0.25 9.18 15.36
CA ASN A 26 0.11 8.06 14.47
C ASN A 26 -0.96 6.96 14.51
N SER A 27 -2.23 7.36 14.40
CA SER A 27 -3.35 6.45 14.29
C SER A 27 -3.75 6.23 12.83
N GLY A 28 -4.47 5.15 12.56
CA GLY A 28 -4.88 4.83 11.19
C GLY A 28 -5.82 3.65 11.13
N TYR A 29 -6.23 3.30 9.91
CA TYR A 29 -6.99 2.09 9.65
C TYR A 29 -6.14 1.04 8.94
N VAL A 30 -6.39 -0.22 9.29
CA VAL A 30 -5.90 -1.39 8.57
C VAL A 30 -7.10 -2.10 7.98
N VAL A 31 -7.06 -2.30 6.67
CA VAL A 31 -8.09 -2.98 5.89
C VAL A 31 -7.66 -4.42 5.70
N VAL A 32 -8.50 -5.35 6.15
CA VAL A 32 -8.24 -6.79 6.00
C VAL A 32 -9.29 -7.39 5.08
N LYS A 33 -8.83 -8.16 4.10
CA LYS A 33 -9.69 -8.96 3.21
C LYS A 33 -9.50 -10.43 3.56
N GLU A 34 -10.59 -11.09 3.95
CA GLU A 34 -10.59 -12.52 4.20
C GLU A 34 -10.42 -13.29 2.89
N ASP A 35 -9.70 -14.40 2.98
CA ASP A 35 -9.60 -15.35 1.88
C ASP A 35 -10.93 -16.10 1.78
N ASP A 36 -11.67 -15.91 0.68
CA ASP A 36 -12.85 -16.71 0.38
C ASP A 36 -12.41 -18.05 -0.25
N PRO A 37 -12.56 -19.19 0.46
CA PRO A 37 -12.18 -20.51 -0.05
C PRO A 37 -13.06 -20.96 -1.22
N HIS A 38 -14.26 -20.39 -1.42
CA HIS A 38 -15.15 -20.72 -2.55
C HIS A 38 -14.80 -19.97 -3.84
N GLU A 39 -14.10 -18.83 -3.75
CA GLU A 39 -13.55 -18.12 -4.91
C GLU A 39 -12.31 -18.83 -5.51
N GLU A 40 -11.84 -19.94 -4.90
CA GLU A 40 -10.72 -20.75 -5.44
C GLU A 40 -11.20 -21.81 -6.45
N THR A 41 -12.45 -22.25 -6.34
CA THR A 41 -13.03 -23.34 -7.13
C THR A 41 -13.50 -22.94 -8.53
N SER A 42 -13.68 -21.65 -8.82
CA SER A 42 -14.31 -21.19 -10.06
C SER A 42 -13.35 -20.90 -11.22
N THR A 43 -12.04 -21.14 -11.10
CA THR A 43 -11.12 -20.89 -12.23
C THR A 43 -9.97 -21.89 -12.30
N ARG A 44 -10.30 -23.11 -12.73
CA ARG A 44 -9.34 -24.14 -13.16
C ARG A 44 -8.77 -23.80 -14.55
N CYS A 45 -8.15 -22.64 -14.69
CA CYS A 45 -7.37 -22.29 -15.88
C CYS A 45 -5.92 -22.02 -15.44
N TRP A 46 -4.97 -22.66 -16.13
CA TRP A 46 -3.53 -22.62 -15.85
C TRP A 46 -2.99 -21.26 -15.41
N ARG A 47 -1.95 -21.31 -14.55
CA ARG A 47 -1.18 -20.27 -13.80
C ARG A 47 -1.22 -18.79 -14.24
N LEU A 48 -1.60 -18.42 -15.46
CA LEU A 48 -1.75 -17.05 -15.94
C LEU A 48 -3.18 -16.48 -15.82
N CYS A 49 -4.23 -17.30 -15.87
CA CYS A 49 -5.64 -16.83 -15.89
C CYS A 49 -6.22 -16.53 -14.50
N CYS A 50 -5.37 -16.48 -13.48
CA CYS A 50 -5.80 -16.72 -12.10
C CYS A 50 -5.54 -15.56 -11.15
N GLN A 51 -4.88 -14.48 -11.55
CA GLN A 51 -4.65 -13.35 -10.65
C GLN A 51 -5.93 -12.49 -10.52
N ARG A 52 -6.37 -12.22 -9.29
CA ARG A 52 -7.58 -11.42 -9.04
C ARG A 52 -7.26 -9.95 -9.28
N ARG A 53 -7.81 -9.37 -10.35
CA ARG A 53 -7.66 -7.95 -10.65
C ARG A 53 -8.40 -7.10 -9.61
N THR A 54 -7.66 -6.25 -8.91
CA THR A 54 -8.20 -5.26 -7.97
C THR A 54 -8.59 -4.01 -8.75
N LYS A 55 -9.82 -3.53 -8.53
CA LYS A 55 -10.38 -2.36 -9.21
C LYS A 55 -10.79 -1.23 -8.26
N ASP A 56 -10.84 -1.54 -6.96
CA ASP A 56 -11.45 -0.69 -5.95
C ASP A 56 -10.43 -0.32 -4.86
N LEU A 57 -10.70 0.81 -4.21
CA LEU A 57 -10.01 1.28 -3.00
C LEU A 57 -10.95 1.12 -1.79
N PRO A 58 -10.42 1.07 -0.56
CA PRO A 58 -9.00 1.06 -0.19
C PRO A 58 -8.33 -0.30 -0.44
N PHE A 59 -7.01 -0.34 -0.60
CA PHE A 59 -6.32 -1.62 -0.75
C PHE A 59 -6.24 -2.39 0.57
N PRO A 60 -6.50 -3.71 0.61
CA PRO A 60 -6.23 -4.53 1.79
C PRO A 60 -4.73 -4.62 2.16
N GLN A 61 -4.39 -4.43 3.43
CA GLN A 61 -3.00 -4.47 3.94
C GLN A 61 -2.50 -5.89 4.23
N ASN A 62 -3.38 -6.89 4.24
CA ASN A 62 -2.97 -8.29 4.38
C ASN A 62 -2.67 -8.95 3.02
N LYS A 63 -2.62 -8.17 1.93
CA LYS A 63 -2.45 -8.64 0.56
C LYS A 63 -1.25 -7.99 -0.10
N ILE A 64 -0.48 -8.80 -0.82
CA ILE A 64 0.57 -8.34 -1.72
C ILE A 64 -0.04 -8.20 -3.12
N PHE A 65 0.35 -7.15 -3.82
CA PHE A 65 -0.14 -6.87 -5.17
C PHE A 65 1.00 -6.84 -6.16
N THR A 66 0.70 -7.20 -7.40
CA THR A 66 1.57 -6.95 -8.54
C THR A 66 0.95 -5.84 -9.38
N VAL A 67 1.70 -4.76 -9.56
CA VAL A 67 1.37 -3.64 -10.46
C VAL A 67 1.79 -4.05 -11.86
N TYR A 68 0.87 -4.00 -12.82
CA TYR A 68 1.12 -4.29 -14.23
C TYR A 68 0.94 -3.03 -15.06
N PHE A 69 1.90 -2.75 -15.93
CA PHE A 69 1.77 -1.69 -16.91
C PHE A 69 2.48 -2.02 -18.21
N ASN A 70 1.98 -1.41 -19.28
CA ASN A 70 2.44 -1.65 -20.63
C ASN A 70 3.31 -0.48 -21.09
N ILE A 71 4.49 -0.78 -21.62
CA ILE A 71 5.41 0.19 -22.20
C ILE A 71 5.50 -0.07 -23.71
N PRO A 72 5.33 0.95 -24.57
CA PRO A 72 5.63 0.82 -25.98
C PRO A 72 7.15 0.68 -26.17
N VAL A 73 7.57 -0.39 -26.86
CA VAL A 73 8.97 -0.66 -27.23
C VAL A 73 9.02 -0.85 -28.75
N GLY A 74 9.26 0.26 -29.46
CA GLY A 74 9.17 0.28 -30.92
C GLY A 74 7.74 0.01 -31.40
N GLN A 75 7.57 -1.06 -32.18
CA GLN A 75 6.24 -1.53 -32.63
C GLN A 75 5.61 -2.56 -31.68
N ALA A 76 6.35 -3.02 -30.66
CA ALA A 76 5.87 -3.99 -29.69
C ALA A 76 5.45 -3.31 -28.38
N VAL A 77 4.72 -4.04 -27.54
CA VAL A 77 4.38 -3.63 -26.17
C VAL A 77 5.06 -4.58 -25.20
N ALA A 78 5.89 -4.04 -24.32
CA ALA A 78 6.49 -4.80 -23.22
C ALA A 78 5.69 -4.57 -21.94
N THR A 79 5.34 -5.65 -21.25
CA THR A 79 4.71 -5.58 -19.93
C THR A 79 5.79 -5.55 -18.86
N GLN A 80 5.69 -4.59 -17.95
CA GLN A 80 6.55 -4.46 -16.78
C GLN A 80 5.72 -4.66 -15.51
N THR A 81 6.36 -5.19 -14.48
CA THR A 81 5.69 -5.58 -13.23
C THR A 81 6.48 -5.19 -12.00
N GLU A 82 5.79 -4.85 -10.92
CA GLU A 82 6.39 -4.68 -9.60
C GLU A 82 5.47 -5.20 -8.51
N THR A 83 6.05 -6.00 -7.62
CA THR A 83 5.32 -6.59 -6.50
C THR A 83 5.47 -5.71 -5.26
N VAL A 84 4.34 -5.22 -4.75
CA VAL A 84 4.27 -4.18 -3.73
C VAL A 84 3.20 -4.46 -2.66
N LEU A 85 3.36 -3.82 -1.52
CA LEU A 85 2.37 -3.70 -0.46
C LEU A 85 1.98 -2.21 -0.31
N PHE A 86 0.67 -1.93 -0.26
CA PHE A 86 0.15 -0.58 -0.03
C PHE A 86 -0.19 -0.39 1.45
N VAL A 87 0.54 0.50 2.11
CA VAL A 87 0.32 0.86 3.51
C VAL A 87 -0.30 2.26 3.58
N PRO A 88 -1.52 2.45 4.12
CA PRO A 88 -2.16 3.75 4.18
C PRO A 88 -1.36 4.72 5.05
N VAL A 89 -1.31 5.98 4.62
CA VAL A 89 -0.69 7.04 5.42
C VAL A 89 -1.48 7.25 6.71
N MET A 90 -0.76 7.34 7.83
CA MET A 90 -1.34 7.55 9.15
C MET A 90 -1.97 8.95 9.29
N ASN A 91 -2.86 9.10 10.27
CA ASN A 91 -3.55 10.34 10.62
C ASN A 91 -4.45 10.90 9.50
N LEU A 92 -4.79 10.08 8.51
CA LEU A 92 -5.69 10.42 7.41
C LEU A 92 -6.82 9.38 7.30
N PRO A 93 -8.01 9.78 6.83
CA PRO A 93 -9.05 8.84 6.44
C PRO A 93 -8.61 8.03 5.22
N LEU A 94 -9.13 6.82 5.06
CA LEU A 94 -8.78 5.95 3.92
C LEU A 94 -9.21 6.55 2.57
N SER A 95 -10.24 7.41 2.58
CA SER A 95 -10.68 8.19 1.41
C SER A 95 -9.63 9.15 0.85
N ALA A 96 -8.59 9.50 1.64
CA ALA A 96 -7.47 10.28 1.16
C ALA A 96 -6.66 9.53 0.09
N ASN A 97 -6.77 8.20 0.03
CA ASN A 97 -6.09 7.32 -0.93
C ASN A 97 -4.57 7.55 -1.02
N ARG A 98 -3.96 7.90 0.11
CA ARG A 98 -2.51 8.09 0.22
C ARG A 98 -1.87 6.86 0.84
N TYR A 99 -0.82 6.37 0.20
CA TYR A 99 -0.14 5.15 0.58
C TYR A 99 1.37 5.33 0.56
N TYR A 100 2.05 4.64 1.47
CA TYR A 100 3.43 4.20 1.29
C TYR A 100 3.41 2.93 0.44
N VAL A 101 4.22 2.91 -0.62
CA VAL A 101 4.31 1.75 -1.51
C VAL A 101 5.58 0.98 -1.20
N VAL A 102 5.44 -0.12 -0.47
CA VAL A 102 6.55 -0.95 0.01
C VAL A 102 6.86 -2.01 -1.05
N VAL A 103 8.13 -2.14 -1.42
CA VAL A 103 8.61 -3.19 -2.32
C VAL A 103 8.54 -4.54 -1.61
N ALA A 104 7.83 -5.50 -2.19
CA ALA A 104 7.63 -6.81 -1.56
C ALA A 104 8.65 -7.87 -2.01
N GLU A 105 9.29 -7.67 -3.17
CA GLU A 105 10.22 -8.63 -3.77
C GLU A 105 11.47 -7.99 -4.39
N GLY A 106 12.49 -8.80 -4.63
CA GLY A 106 13.72 -8.35 -5.29
C GLY A 106 14.67 -7.57 -4.37
N LYS A 107 15.58 -6.81 -5.00
CA LYS A 107 16.74 -6.18 -4.34
C LYS A 107 16.35 -5.17 -3.26
N TYR A 108 15.25 -4.47 -3.44
CA TYR A 108 14.82 -3.38 -2.56
C TYR A 108 13.69 -3.81 -1.62
N LYS A 109 13.47 -5.13 -1.44
CA LYS A 109 12.43 -5.67 -0.57
C LYS A 109 12.44 -5.00 0.83
N GLY A 110 11.26 -4.60 1.29
CA GLY A 110 11.06 -3.91 2.58
C GLY A 110 11.34 -2.41 2.55
N GLN A 111 11.83 -1.86 1.44
CA GLN A 111 12.00 -0.42 1.25
C GLN A 111 10.77 0.19 0.60
N VAL A 112 10.64 1.51 0.72
CA VAL A 112 9.51 2.29 0.25
C VAL A 112 9.90 3.08 -0.99
N HIS A 113 9.07 2.99 -2.02
CA HIS A 113 9.22 3.84 -3.19
C HIS A 113 9.19 5.32 -2.80
N THR A 114 10.12 6.09 -3.37
CA THR A 114 10.28 7.52 -3.07
C THR A 114 10.15 8.31 -4.38
N CYS A 115 9.33 9.36 -4.36
CA CYS A 115 9.21 10.29 -5.47
C CYS A 115 10.52 11.05 -5.65
N SER A 116 10.93 11.25 -6.90
CA SER A 116 12.06 12.10 -7.25
C SER A 116 11.67 13.57 -7.19
N ARG A 117 12.63 14.45 -6.95
CA ARG A 117 12.46 15.90 -7.03
C ARG A 117 13.03 16.44 -8.33
N LYS A 118 12.79 17.72 -8.61
CA LYS A 118 13.43 18.40 -9.74
C LYS A 118 14.97 18.40 -9.63
N GLU A 119 15.50 18.50 -8.42
CA GLU A 119 16.94 18.42 -8.14
C GLU A 119 17.54 17.03 -8.42
N ASP A 120 16.75 15.96 -8.34
CA ASP A 120 17.17 14.60 -8.67
C ASP A 120 17.16 14.32 -10.18
N MET A 121 16.69 15.26 -11.01
CA MET A 121 16.66 15.10 -12.46
C MET A 121 18.05 15.22 -13.06
N THR A 122 18.52 14.20 -13.77
CA THR A 122 19.72 14.35 -14.60
C THR A 122 19.37 14.93 -15.97
N THR A 123 20.21 15.83 -16.45
CA THR A 123 20.14 16.31 -17.83
C THR A 123 20.94 15.33 -18.69
N CYS A 124 20.30 14.71 -19.69
CA CYS A 124 21.01 13.83 -20.61
C CYS A 124 20.59 14.14 -22.06
N CYS A 125 21.57 14.50 -22.89
CA CYS A 125 21.45 14.72 -24.34
C CYS A 125 20.27 15.61 -24.75
N PHE A 126 20.29 16.90 -24.39
CA PHE A 126 19.27 17.92 -24.71
C PHE A 126 17.85 17.64 -24.21
N CYS A 127 17.64 16.55 -23.46
CA CYS A 127 16.37 16.19 -22.84
C CYS A 127 16.50 16.19 -21.31
N ARG A 128 15.54 16.77 -20.60
CA ARG A 128 15.39 16.57 -19.15
C ARG A 128 14.80 15.18 -18.93
N ARG A 129 15.59 14.23 -18.44
CA ARG A 129 15.09 12.92 -18.01
C ARG A 129 15.05 12.89 -16.50
N ILE A 130 13.90 12.54 -15.98
CA ILE A 130 13.73 12.41 -14.54
C ILE A 130 14.36 11.08 -14.12
N THR A 131 15.45 11.15 -13.36
CA THR A 131 16.07 9.98 -12.76
C THR A 131 15.27 9.58 -11.53
N ASP A 132 14.83 8.32 -11.50
CA ASP A 132 14.12 7.83 -10.33
C ASP A 132 15.05 7.66 -9.14
N VAL A 133 14.58 8.14 -8.00
CA VAL A 133 15.17 7.83 -6.70
C VAL A 133 14.88 6.36 -6.41
N LYS A 134 15.93 5.61 -6.06
CA LYS A 134 15.79 4.21 -5.63
C LYS A 134 14.93 4.15 -4.35
N PRO A 135 14.19 3.06 -4.12
CA PRO A 135 13.48 2.88 -2.86
C PRO A 135 14.38 3.11 -1.65
N LYS A 136 13.82 3.66 -0.58
CA LYS A 136 14.54 4.04 0.65
C LYS A 136 13.91 3.36 1.86
N PRO A 137 14.65 3.22 2.98
CA PRO A 137 14.03 2.84 4.25
C PRO A 137 12.83 3.74 4.58
N PHE A 138 11.80 3.15 5.19
CA PHE A 138 10.58 3.87 5.55
C PHE A 138 10.87 5.05 6.49
N ASP A 139 10.38 6.25 6.13
CA ASP A 139 10.30 7.41 7.01
C ASP A 139 8.91 8.05 6.90
N HIS A 140 8.12 7.92 7.96
CA HIS A 140 6.76 8.48 8.03
C HIS A 140 6.70 10.01 7.87
N ARG A 141 7.82 10.71 8.03
CA ARG A 141 7.91 12.18 7.88
C ARG A 141 8.28 12.59 6.45
N ASP A 142 8.75 11.63 5.63
CA ASP A 142 9.13 11.91 4.26
C ASP A 142 7.89 11.93 3.35
N ILE A 143 7.42 13.13 3.04
CA ILE A 143 6.29 13.36 2.13
C ILE A 143 6.55 12.78 0.72
N TYR A 144 7.81 12.62 0.30
CA TYR A 144 8.14 12.03 -0.99
C TYR A 144 7.93 10.51 -1.02
N GLN A 145 7.82 9.85 0.13
CA GLN A 145 7.43 8.44 0.22
C GLN A 145 5.91 8.24 0.14
N GLN A 146 5.11 9.32 0.17
CA GLN A 146 3.66 9.25 0.09
C GLN A 146 3.18 9.43 -1.36
N ILE A 147 2.39 8.46 -1.82
CA ILE A 147 1.80 8.45 -3.16
C ILE A 147 0.28 8.46 -3.03
N GLU A 148 -0.38 9.37 -3.72
CA GLU A 148 -1.83 9.36 -3.89
C GLU A 148 -2.20 8.45 -5.05
N ILE A 149 -3.15 7.54 -4.82
CA ILE A 149 -3.66 6.60 -5.81
C ILE A 149 -5.08 6.99 -6.19
N ILE A 150 -5.30 7.24 -7.48
CA ILE A 150 -6.58 7.70 -8.03
C ILE A 150 -7.18 6.57 -8.88
N PRO A 151 -8.38 6.07 -8.55
CA PRO A 151 -9.05 5.07 -9.36
C PRO A 151 -9.62 5.71 -10.64
N HIS A 152 -9.51 5.02 -11.76
CA HIS A 152 -10.03 5.44 -13.05
C HIS A 152 -10.53 4.23 -13.85
N LYS A 153 -11.85 4.06 -13.96
CA LYS A 153 -12.51 2.99 -14.75
C LYS A 153 -11.94 1.58 -14.48
N GLY A 154 -11.64 1.27 -13.21
CA GLY A 154 -11.06 -0.02 -12.79
C GLY A 154 -9.55 -0.17 -13.04
N GLN A 155 -8.87 0.92 -13.34
CA GLN A 155 -7.41 1.07 -13.38
C GLN A 155 -7.01 2.17 -12.41
N PHE A 156 -5.71 2.44 -12.29
CA PHE A 156 -5.22 3.45 -11.35
C PHE A 156 -4.23 4.42 -11.98
N ILE A 157 -4.17 5.61 -11.38
CA ILE A 157 -3.19 6.66 -11.65
C ILE A 157 -2.51 6.97 -10.33
N ALA A 158 -1.20 7.20 -10.34
CA ALA A 158 -0.47 7.65 -9.16
C ALA A 158 -0.08 9.12 -9.30
N LYS A 159 -0.09 9.84 -8.18
CA LYS A 159 0.43 11.20 -8.05
C LYS A 159 1.32 11.31 -6.82
N SER A 160 2.34 12.17 -6.89
CA SER A 160 3.12 12.50 -5.71
C SER A 160 2.28 13.39 -4.80
N VAL A 161 2.34 13.15 -3.50
CA VAL A 161 1.73 14.04 -2.51
C VAL A 161 2.54 15.34 -2.38
N ALA A 162 3.85 15.28 -2.60
CA ALA A 162 4.70 16.46 -2.69
C ALA A 162 4.43 17.19 -4.00
N SER A 163 4.22 18.51 -3.93
CA SER A 163 3.87 19.33 -5.11
C SER A 163 4.95 19.39 -6.19
N ASP A 164 6.21 19.21 -5.79
CA ASP A 164 7.38 19.19 -6.67
C ASP A 164 7.91 17.76 -6.91
N GLY A 165 7.18 16.75 -6.44
CA GLY A 165 7.56 15.34 -6.52
C GLY A 165 7.08 14.69 -7.82
N PHE A 166 7.91 13.80 -8.34
CA PHE A 166 7.62 12.95 -9.49
C PHE A 166 7.62 11.50 -9.03
N VAL A 167 6.49 10.82 -9.19
CA VAL A 167 6.37 9.40 -8.82
C VAL A 167 7.39 8.55 -9.58
N PRO A 168 7.82 7.39 -9.03
CA PRO A 168 8.71 6.48 -9.74
C PRO A 168 8.19 6.10 -11.13
N TRP A 169 9.06 5.84 -12.10
CA TRP A 169 8.72 5.50 -13.49
C TRP A 169 7.57 4.52 -13.64
N ILE A 170 7.58 3.45 -12.84
CA ILE A 170 6.54 2.43 -12.85
C ILE A 170 5.14 2.97 -12.56
N PHE A 171 5.04 4.01 -11.73
CA PHE A 171 3.80 4.67 -11.35
C PHE A 171 3.49 5.91 -12.21
N ARG A 172 4.42 6.36 -13.07
CA ARG A 172 4.21 7.52 -13.95
C ARG A 172 3.33 7.21 -15.15
N GLN A 173 3.34 5.95 -15.58
CA GLN A 173 2.42 5.51 -16.62
C GLN A 173 1.00 5.56 -16.07
N LYS A 174 0.12 6.19 -16.82
CA LYS A 174 -1.30 6.27 -16.44
C LYS A 174 -1.96 4.93 -16.71
N TYR A 175 -2.97 4.63 -15.90
CA TYR A 175 -3.88 3.50 -16.11
C TYR A 175 -3.20 2.13 -15.96
N TRP A 176 -2.44 1.96 -14.87
CA TRP A 176 -1.89 0.66 -14.51
C TRP A 176 -2.96 -0.24 -13.88
N ASP A 177 -2.77 -1.54 -14.07
CA ASP A 177 -3.62 -2.59 -13.52
C ASP A 177 -3.00 -3.15 -12.24
N LEU A 178 -3.85 -3.56 -11.30
CA LEU A 178 -3.41 -4.12 -10.03
C LEU A 178 -3.97 -5.52 -9.85
N TYR A 179 -3.11 -6.46 -9.48
CA TYR A 179 -3.47 -7.85 -9.31
C TYR A 179 -3.06 -8.35 -7.94
N GLU A 180 -3.96 -9.04 -7.25
CA GLU A 180 -3.69 -9.65 -5.95
C GLU A 180 -2.88 -10.95 -6.13
N GLU A 181 -1.79 -11.10 -5.36
CA GLU A 181 -1.01 -12.34 -5.38
C GLU A 181 -1.71 -13.45 -4.60
N LYS A 182 -1.96 -14.59 -5.28
CA LYS A 182 -2.73 -15.72 -4.74
C LYS A 182 -2.08 -16.43 -3.55
N SER A 183 -0.75 -16.48 -3.47
CA SER A 183 -0.02 -17.35 -2.53
C SER A 183 0.69 -16.60 -1.40
N LYS A 184 0.51 -15.28 -1.30
CA LYS A 184 1.24 -14.43 -0.35
C LYS A 184 0.30 -13.52 0.44
N SER A 185 -0.72 -14.09 1.07
CA SER A 185 -1.41 -13.38 2.15
C SER A 185 -0.41 -13.18 3.30
N CYS A 186 -0.26 -11.93 3.73
CA CYS A 186 0.58 -11.62 4.88
C CYS A 186 -0.23 -11.94 6.14
N HIS A 187 0.13 -13.01 6.85
CA HIS A 187 -0.44 -13.29 8.17
C HIS A 187 -0.03 -12.17 9.13
N LEU A 188 -1.00 -11.34 9.51
CA LEU A 188 -0.81 -10.33 10.53
C LEU A 188 -0.76 -11.04 11.89
N GLY A 189 0.44 -11.25 12.44
CA GLY A 189 0.64 -11.87 13.76
C GLY A 189 0.15 -11.02 14.94
N ASP A 190 0.17 -11.60 16.14
CA ASP A 190 -0.23 -10.92 17.39
C ASP A 190 0.83 -9.91 17.86
N ALA A 191 0.38 -8.74 18.34
CA ALA A 191 1.24 -7.64 18.73
C ALA A 191 1.50 -7.60 20.25
N PHE A 192 2.76 -7.77 20.67
CA PHE A 192 3.21 -7.57 22.05
C PHE A 192 3.91 -6.20 22.18
N GLY A 193 3.14 -5.10 22.33
CA GLY A 193 3.69 -3.74 22.34
C GLY A 193 2.87 -2.69 23.13
N ILE A 194 3.26 -2.51 24.39
CA ILE A 194 3.25 -1.33 25.30
C ILE A 194 2.17 -0.24 25.07
N ASN A 195 1.06 -0.33 25.80
CA ASN A 195 0.61 0.67 26.81
C ASN A 195 -0.70 0.19 27.46
N ASN A 196 -0.62 -0.47 28.62
CA ASN A 196 -1.79 -1.02 29.32
C ASN A 196 -2.77 0.09 29.78
N ALA A 197 -2.29 1.31 30.00
CA ALA A 197 -3.12 2.44 30.44
C ALA A 197 -4.04 2.99 29.32
N VAL A 198 -3.61 2.91 28.05
CA VAL A 198 -4.45 3.29 26.91
C VAL A 198 -5.46 2.18 26.60
N ARG A 199 -5.09 0.91 26.81
CA ARG A 199 -6.02 -0.23 26.74
C ARG A 199 -7.14 -0.13 27.80
N SER A 200 -6.83 0.28 29.02
CA SER A 200 -7.82 0.39 30.10
C SER A 200 -8.84 1.51 29.88
N ASN A 201 -8.48 2.60 29.21
CA ASN A 201 -9.44 3.67 28.89
C ASN A 201 -10.37 3.31 27.72
N PHE A 202 -9.92 2.50 26.77
CA PHE A 202 -10.76 2.00 25.67
C PHE A 202 -11.78 0.95 26.13
N LEU A 203 -11.50 0.25 27.23
CA LEU A 203 -12.42 -0.73 27.83
C LEU A 203 -13.61 -0.10 28.59
N ASN A 204 -13.66 1.23 28.72
CA ASN A 204 -14.78 1.95 29.34
C ASN A 204 -15.79 2.53 28.34
N LEU A 205 -15.64 2.25 27.04
CA LEU A 205 -16.68 2.56 26.06
C LEU A 205 -17.45 1.28 25.74
N ASP A 206 -18.38 0.92 26.62
CA ASP A 206 -19.48 0.03 26.30
C ASP A 206 -20.20 0.59 25.07
N ILE A 207 -19.89 0.07 23.88
CA ILE A 207 -20.76 -0.09 22.70
C ILE A 207 -19.89 -0.55 21.51
N ALA A 208 -20.39 -1.57 20.81
CA ALA A 208 -19.91 -2.17 19.56
C ALA A 208 -18.78 -3.21 19.68
N ILE A 209 -19.21 -4.40 20.11
CA ILE A 209 -18.68 -5.71 19.72
C ILE A 209 -18.39 -5.69 18.21
N ASN A 210 -17.10 -5.74 17.83
CA ASN A 210 -16.53 -6.20 16.54
C ASN A 210 -15.21 -5.48 16.14
N ALA A 211 -14.74 -4.48 16.89
CA ALA A 211 -13.45 -3.86 16.60
C ALA A 211 -12.29 -4.58 17.32
N ILE A 212 -11.53 -5.41 16.60
CA ILE A 212 -10.24 -5.93 17.10
C ILE A 212 -9.21 -4.79 17.04
N ALA A 213 -8.82 -4.28 18.20
CA ALA A 213 -7.84 -3.21 18.34
C ALA A 213 -6.40 -3.74 18.27
N GLY A 214 -5.64 -3.29 17.25
CA GLY A 214 -4.18 -3.20 17.24
C GLY A 214 -3.40 -4.40 16.68
N LYS A 215 -2.91 -4.26 15.44
CA LYS A 215 -1.73 -4.97 14.92
C LYS A 215 -0.77 -3.94 14.33
N TRP A 216 0.47 -3.84 14.83
CA TRP A 216 1.52 -2.98 14.27
C TRP A 216 2.66 -3.81 13.67
N TYR A 217 3.27 -3.25 12.63
CA TYR A 217 4.56 -3.67 12.11
C TYR A 217 5.68 -3.09 12.98
N CYS A 218 6.53 -3.94 13.56
CA CYS A 218 7.86 -3.54 14.03
C CYS A 218 8.88 -3.91 12.97
N ALA A 219 9.44 -2.93 12.27
CA ALA A 219 10.74 -3.10 11.62
C ALA A 219 11.83 -2.91 12.69
N SER A 220 12.08 -3.94 13.51
CA SER A 220 13.29 -3.95 14.34
C SER A 220 14.48 -4.21 13.43
N LEU A 221 15.17 -3.12 13.10
CA LEU A 221 16.51 -3.16 12.54
C LEU A 221 17.46 -3.57 13.67
N GLN A 222 17.57 -4.87 13.95
CA GLN A 222 18.65 -5.36 14.79
C GLN A 222 19.92 -5.47 13.95
N ARG A 223 20.76 -4.45 14.09
CA ARG A 223 22.21 -4.64 14.06
C ARG A 223 22.53 -5.74 15.06
N ASN A 224 23.14 -6.82 14.62
CA ASN A 224 24.05 -7.58 15.47
C ASN A 224 25.45 -7.45 14.86
N LEU A 225 26.23 -6.58 15.51
CA LEU A 225 27.67 -6.67 15.55
C LEU A 225 28.04 -7.93 16.35
N VAL A 226 28.94 -8.73 15.78
CA VAL A 226 30.01 -9.50 16.44
C VAL A 226 29.63 -10.48 17.57
N ASN A 227 29.71 -11.78 17.27
CA ASN A 227 30.84 -12.64 17.65
C ASN A 227 30.93 -13.82 16.67
#